data_AF-A0AAQ0QII0-F1
#
_entry.id   AF-A0AAQ0QII0-F1
#
_cell.length_a   1.000
_cell.length_b   1.000
_cell.length_c   1.000
_cell.angle_alpha   90.00
_cell.angle_beta   90.00
_cell.angle_gamma   90.00
#
_symmetry.space_group_name_H-M   'P 1'
#
loop_
_entity.id
_entity.type
_entity.pdbx_description
1 polymer ?
#
loop_
_entity_poly.entity_id
_entity_poly.type
_entity_poly.pdbx_seq_one_letter_code
_entity_poly.pdbx_strand_id
1 'polypeptide(L)'
;MSNIIRVSLAVVMMLVGAVCADATTPLRETLDHKNISADFASINTWKPELPLIHPISNGDADEAPEYIADMLSFAGQYKGLRYRRGGKTPKGFDCSGFTSYVFRQFGMKLNASSSSQYTQGEAVEDMDLLPGDLVFFSGRAVSKTRVGHVGLVTDVNPDGTFKFIHSSNSQGVTVSKSTEPYYSRRYIGARRVR
;
A
#
# COMPACT_ATOMS: atom_id res chain seq x y z
N MET A 1 -2.39 80.28 -12.81
CA MET A 1 -3.29 79.69 -11.81
C MET A 1 -2.41 78.83 -10.88
N SER A 2 -1.73 79.39 -9.86
CA SER A 2 -2.19 79.56 -8.45
C SER A 2 -2.61 78.23 -7.82
N ASN A 3 -2.17 77.72 -6.66
CA ASN A 3 -1.35 78.16 -5.51
C ASN A 3 -0.87 76.85 -4.82
N ILE A 4 0.36 76.77 -4.30
CA ILE A 4 0.72 76.79 -2.85
C ILE A 4 -0.28 76.06 -1.93
N ILE A 5 0.20 75.08 -1.14
CA ILE A 5 0.08 75.00 0.33
C ILE A 5 0.80 73.73 0.85
N ARG A 6 1.81 73.95 1.71
CA ARG A 6 2.31 72.98 2.71
C ARG A 6 1.41 73.11 3.94
N VAL A 7 1.01 72.00 4.56
CA VAL A 7 0.64 71.99 5.99
C VAL A 7 1.20 70.72 6.65
N SER A 8 2.10 70.95 7.59
CA SER A 8 2.49 70.04 8.65
C SER A 8 1.39 70.02 9.72
N LEU A 9 1.05 68.87 10.31
CA LEU A 9 0.72 68.83 11.74
C LEU A 9 0.93 67.44 12.34
N ALA A 10 1.62 67.45 13.47
CA ALA A 10 2.02 66.32 14.27
C ALA A 10 0.95 65.90 15.29
N VAL A 11 1.29 64.84 16.03
CA VAL A 11 0.79 64.43 17.37
C VAL A 11 -0.40 63.49 17.37
N VAL A 12 -0.16 62.21 17.70
CA VAL A 12 -0.56 61.65 19.02
C VAL A 12 0.49 60.62 19.45
N MET A 13 1.06 60.88 20.61
CA MET A 13 1.89 60.00 21.41
C MET A 13 0.96 59.09 22.24
N MET A 14 1.06 57.78 22.13
CA MET A 14 0.60 56.87 23.19
C MET A 14 1.63 55.76 23.40
N LEU A 15 2.34 55.91 24.52
CA LEU A 15 3.14 54.88 25.17
C LEU A 15 2.21 53.88 25.85
N VAL A 16 2.27 52.62 25.44
CA VAL A 16 2.03 51.42 26.27
C VAL A 16 2.90 50.33 25.59
N GLY A 17 3.99 49.81 26.16
CA GLY A 17 4.08 49.14 27.44
C GLY A 17 3.86 47.64 27.24
N ALA A 18 4.94 46.89 26.98
CA ALA A 18 5.17 45.50 27.42
C ALA A 18 6.27 44.84 26.55
N VAL A 19 7.40 44.55 27.18
CA VAL A 19 8.35 43.54 26.72
C VAL A 19 7.81 42.20 27.17
N CYS A 20 7.62 41.26 26.26
CA CYS A 20 7.73 39.82 26.50
C CYS A 20 8.15 39.16 25.18
N ALA A 21 9.40 38.70 25.13
CA ALA A 21 9.83 37.72 24.16
C ALA A 21 9.09 36.42 24.45
N ASP A 22 8.42 35.84 23.46
CA ASP A 22 7.98 34.45 23.54
C ASP A 22 8.67 33.65 22.45
N ALA A 23 9.41 32.65 22.89
CA ALA A 23 10.21 31.77 22.08
C ALA A 23 9.39 30.52 21.81
N THR A 24 8.86 30.37 20.59
CA THR A 24 8.36 29.08 20.11
C THR A 24 9.31 28.52 19.06
N THR A 25 10.33 27.85 19.58
CA THR A 25 11.19 26.89 18.89
C THR A 25 10.33 25.77 18.29
N PRO A 26 10.48 25.36 17.02
CA PRO A 26 9.99 24.05 16.60
C PRO A 26 10.88 22.98 17.25
N LEU A 27 10.26 22.12 18.07
CA LEU A 27 10.90 20.93 18.63
C LEU A 27 11.34 20.00 17.50
N ARG A 28 12.62 20.14 17.18
CA ARG A 28 13.43 19.13 16.49
C ARG A 28 13.75 18.06 17.53
N GLU A 29 12.83 17.12 17.71
CA GLU A 29 13.04 15.99 18.61
C GLU A 29 14.01 15.00 17.96
N THR A 30 15.14 14.84 18.62
CA THR A 30 16.27 14.00 18.25
C THR A 30 15.90 12.54 18.43
N LEU A 31 15.83 11.78 17.34
CA LEU A 31 15.87 10.32 17.41
C LEU A 31 17.21 9.90 18.01
N ASP A 32 17.19 9.34 19.22
CA ASP A 32 18.36 8.70 19.83
C ASP A 32 18.66 7.38 19.10
N HIS A 33 19.82 7.33 18.44
CA HIS A 33 20.23 6.23 17.56
C HIS A 33 20.79 5.01 18.31
N LYS A 34 20.71 4.96 19.64
CA LYS A 34 21.40 3.95 20.45
C LYS A 34 20.62 2.67 20.77
N ASN A 35 19.31 2.59 20.48
CA ASN A 35 18.49 1.42 20.84
C ASN A 35 17.85 0.67 19.68
N ILE A 36 18.35 0.85 18.45
CA ILE A 36 17.82 0.19 17.26
C ILE A 36 18.00 -1.35 17.30
N SER A 37 18.97 -1.87 18.05
CA SER A 37 19.27 -3.32 18.08
C SER A 37 18.38 -4.16 19.00
N ALA A 38 17.78 -3.58 20.04
CA ALA A 38 16.91 -4.31 20.97
C ALA A 38 15.53 -4.61 20.37
N ASP A 39 15.10 -3.85 19.37
CA ASP A 39 13.76 -3.94 18.79
C ASP A 39 13.64 -4.97 17.65
N PHE A 40 14.77 -5.42 17.07
CA PHE A 40 14.75 -6.49 16.06
C PHE A 40 14.51 -7.89 16.67
N ALA A 41 14.66 -8.06 17.99
CA ALA A 41 14.31 -9.30 18.67
C ALA A 41 12.79 -9.42 18.91
N SER A 42 12.10 -8.29 19.05
CA SER A 42 10.66 -8.20 19.34
C SER A 42 9.79 -8.50 18.11
N ILE A 43 10.26 -8.16 16.90
CA ILE A 43 9.58 -8.51 15.63
C ILE A 43 9.57 -10.02 15.31
N ASN A 44 10.41 -10.82 15.98
CA ASN A 44 10.50 -12.28 15.74
C ASN A 44 9.79 -13.13 16.80
N THR A 45 9.13 -12.52 17.78
CA THR A 45 8.36 -13.21 18.83
C THR A 45 6.86 -12.93 18.77
N TRP A 46 6.38 -12.19 17.77
CA TRP A 46 4.95 -12.06 17.56
C TRP A 46 4.39 -13.30 16.84
N LYS A 47 3.61 -14.06 17.60
CA LYS A 47 2.77 -15.14 17.10
C LYS A 47 1.35 -14.56 17.01
N PRO A 48 0.73 -14.46 15.82
CA PRO A 48 -0.67 -14.06 15.76
C PRO A 48 -1.49 -15.20 16.36
N GLU A 49 -1.85 -15.07 17.64
CA GLU A 49 -3.10 -15.66 18.12
C GLU A 49 -4.23 -14.79 17.57
N LEU A 50 -4.45 -14.86 16.26
CA LEU A 50 -5.72 -14.45 15.71
C LEU A 50 -6.67 -15.62 15.96
N PRO A 51 -7.68 -15.48 16.84
CA PRO A 51 -8.76 -16.45 16.86
C PRO A 51 -9.37 -16.47 15.46
N LEU A 52 -9.46 -17.65 14.86
CA LEU A 52 -10.14 -17.86 13.59
C LEU A 52 -11.64 -17.59 13.78
N ILE A 53 -12.06 -16.34 13.72
CA ILE A 53 -13.48 -15.98 13.74
C ILE A 53 -13.72 -14.79 12.82
N HIS A 54 -13.69 -15.04 11.52
CA HIS A 54 -14.69 -14.42 10.65
C HIS A 54 -15.38 -15.57 9.92
N PRO A 55 -16.51 -16.10 10.42
CA PRO A 55 -17.41 -16.82 9.53
C PRO A 55 -17.66 -15.87 8.35
N ILE A 56 -17.53 -16.39 7.13
CA ILE A 56 -17.88 -15.64 5.92
C ILE A 56 -19.38 -15.35 6.02
N SER A 57 -19.75 -14.27 6.70
CA SER A 57 -21.11 -13.76 6.68
C SER A 57 -21.26 -13.10 5.32
N ASN A 58 -22.34 -13.45 4.62
CA ASN A 58 -22.76 -12.77 3.39
C ASN A 58 -23.05 -11.30 3.73
N GLY A 59 -22.01 -10.47 3.76
CA GLY A 59 -22.11 -9.02 3.85
C GLY A 59 -22.53 -8.47 2.50
N ASP A 60 -23.27 -7.36 2.54
CA ASP A 60 -23.81 -6.66 1.38
C ASP A 60 -22.74 -6.47 0.29
N ALA A 61 -23.15 -6.63 -0.98
CA ALA A 61 -22.27 -6.81 -2.15
C ALA A 61 -21.28 -5.65 -2.43
N ASP A 62 -21.39 -4.54 -1.69
CA ASP A 62 -20.71 -3.28 -1.97
C ASP A 62 -19.59 -2.93 -0.97
N GLU A 63 -19.38 -3.69 0.11
CA GLU A 63 -18.21 -3.50 0.99
C GLU A 63 -17.29 -4.71 1.00
N ALA A 64 -15.99 -4.46 0.80
CA ALA A 64 -14.97 -5.49 0.91
C ALA A 64 -15.08 -6.14 2.30
N PRO A 65 -15.13 -7.49 2.40
CA PRO A 65 -15.26 -8.17 3.69
C PRO A 65 -14.27 -7.62 4.72
N GLU A 66 -14.67 -7.54 5.99
CA GLU A 66 -13.87 -6.96 7.09
C GLU A 66 -12.41 -7.46 7.10
N TYR A 67 -12.19 -8.73 6.75
CA TYR A 67 -10.86 -9.35 6.71
C TYR A 67 -9.93 -8.82 5.60
N ILE A 68 -10.44 -8.12 4.58
CA ILE A 68 -9.63 -7.59 3.48
C ILE A 68 -8.68 -6.50 3.98
N ALA A 69 -9.15 -5.61 4.85
CA ALA A 69 -8.30 -4.58 5.43
C ALA A 69 -7.13 -5.20 6.21
N ASP A 70 -7.41 -6.23 7.01
CA ASP A 70 -6.40 -6.99 7.74
C ASP A 70 -5.44 -7.72 6.80
N MET A 71 -5.94 -8.30 5.71
CA MET A 71 -5.10 -8.95 4.69
C MET A 71 -4.12 -7.99 4.05
N LEU A 72 -4.58 -6.79 3.69
CA LEU A 72 -3.74 -5.76 3.08
C LEU A 72 -2.72 -5.20 4.07
N SER A 73 -3.13 -5.01 5.33
CA SER A 73 -2.23 -4.64 6.42
C SER A 73 -1.14 -5.69 6.62
N PHE A 74 -1.53 -6.97 6.71
CA PHE A 74 -0.61 -8.10 6.83
C PHE A 74 0.36 -8.20 5.64
N ALA A 75 -0.15 -8.07 4.40
CA ALA A 75 0.68 -8.03 3.21
C ALA A 75 1.71 -6.88 3.25
N GLY A 76 1.29 -5.72 3.76
CA GLY A 76 2.10 -4.52 3.93
C GLY A 76 3.32 -4.70 4.84
N GLN A 77 3.26 -5.60 5.83
CA GLN A 77 4.37 -5.89 6.75
C GLN A 77 5.63 -6.39 6.03
N TYR A 78 5.47 -6.96 4.83
CA TYR A 78 6.57 -7.55 4.06
C TYR A 78 7.24 -6.57 3.09
N LYS A 79 6.76 -5.32 3.00
CA LYS A 79 7.35 -4.31 2.11
C LYS A 79 8.86 -4.20 2.28
N GLY A 80 9.59 -4.20 1.16
CA GLY A 80 11.04 -4.16 1.11
C GLY A 80 11.73 -5.52 1.14
N LEU A 81 11.04 -6.63 1.48
CA LEU A 81 11.63 -7.96 1.40
C LEU A 81 12.01 -8.32 -0.03
N ARG A 82 13.24 -8.78 -0.24
CA ARG A 82 13.79 -9.07 -1.57
C ARG A 82 13.07 -10.23 -2.24
N TYR A 83 12.99 -10.13 -3.56
CA TYR A 83 12.47 -11.20 -4.41
C TYR A 83 13.37 -12.43 -4.37
N ARG A 84 12.76 -13.60 -4.28
CA ARG A 84 13.44 -14.89 -4.37
C ARG A 84 12.61 -15.83 -5.24
N ARG A 85 13.15 -16.24 -6.38
CA ARG A 85 12.49 -17.21 -7.28
C ARG A 85 12.14 -18.49 -6.53
N GLY A 86 10.88 -18.94 -6.63
CA GLY A 86 10.37 -20.10 -5.91
C GLY A 86 10.11 -19.86 -4.41
N GLY A 87 10.34 -18.63 -3.92
CA GLY A 87 10.22 -18.28 -2.51
C GLY A 87 8.77 -18.16 -2.07
N LYS A 88 8.42 -18.78 -0.94
CA LYS A 88 7.04 -18.88 -0.41
C LYS A 88 6.94 -18.54 1.08
N THR A 89 7.98 -17.90 1.63
CA THR A 89 8.13 -17.64 3.06
C THR A 89 8.78 -16.27 3.30
N PRO A 90 8.69 -15.68 4.50
CA PRO A 90 9.34 -14.39 4.82
C PRO A 90 10.88 -14.36 4.66
N LYS A 91 11.53 -15.50 4.39
CA LYS A 91 12.93 -15.56 3.93
C LYS A 91 13.15 -15.07 2.49
N GLY A 92 12.08 -14.61 1.82
CA GLY A 92 12.07 -14.14 0.44
C GLY A 92 10.95 -14.80 -0.36
N PHE A 93 10.28 -13.99 -1.18
CA PHE A 93 9.11 -14.39 -1.95
C PHE A 93 9.32 -14.24 -3.45
N ASP A 94 8.76 -15.15 -4.26
CA ASP A 94 8.37 -14.79 -5.62
C ASP A 94 6.95 -14.20 -5.64
N CYS A 95 6.47 -13.78 -6.81
CA CYS A 95 5.18 -13.09 -6.91
C CYS A 95 4.01 -13.96 -6.45
N SER A 96 3.91 -15.20 -6.96
CA SER A 96 2.86 -16.15 -6.57
C SER A 96 3.04 -16.69 -5.16
N GLY A 97 4.28 -16.85 -4.70
CA GLY A 97 4.59 -17.31 -3.36
C GLY A 97 4.26 -16.26 -2.30
N PHE A 98 4.38 -14.98 -2.64
CA PHE A 98 3.91 -13.87 -1.80
C PHE A 98 2.38 -13.91 -1.64
N THR A 99 1.63 -13.93 -2.76
CA THR A 99 0.16 -13.97 -2.71
C THR A 99 -0.34 -15.24 -2.01
N SER A 100 0.21 -16.42 -2.33
CA SER A 100 -0.13 -17.68 -1.64
C SER A 100 0.21 -17.67 -0.15
N TYR A 101 1.23 -16.92 0.27
CA TYR A 101 1.59 -16.80 1.68
C TYR A 101 0.58 -15.95 2.44
N VAL A 102 0.23 -14.79 1.87
CA VAL A 102 -0.78 -13.86 2.42
C VAL A 102 -2.13 -14.56 2.53
N PHE A 103 -2.67 -15.08 1.43
CA PHE A 103 -4.00 -15.71 1.41
C PHE A 103 -4.12 -16.88 2.39
N ARG A 104 -3.04 -17.66 2.57
CA ARG A 104 -3.03 -18.78 3.51
C ARG A 104 -3.23 -18.36 4.96
N GLN A 105 -2.80 -17.15 5.36
CA GLN A 105 -3.05 -16.66 6.72
C GLN A 105 -4.53 -16.36 6.96
N PHE A 106 -5.28 -16.11 5.88
CA PHE A 106 -6.71 -15.82 5.88
C PHE A 106 -7.53 -17.05 5.44
N GLY A 107 -7.00 -18.27 5.65
CA GLY A 107 -7.70 -19.53 5.38
C GLY A 107 -7.84 -19.90 3.90
N MET A 108 -7.37 -19.07 2.97
CA MET A 108 -7.51 -19.31 1.53
C MET A 108 -6.28 -19.97 0.92
N LYS A 109 -6.49 -21.04 0.16
CA LYS A 109 -5.41 -21.77 -0.53
C LYS A 109 -5.30 -21.31 -1.97
N LEU A 110 -4.22 -20.62 -2.31
CA LEU A 110 -3.87 -20.31 -3.71
C LEU A 110 -2.93 -21.35 -4.32
N ASN A 111 -3.12 -21.60 -5.62
CA ASN A 111 -2.19 -22.40 -6.41
C ASN A 111 -0.76 -21.84 -6.41
N ALA A 112 0.21 -22.70 -6.74
CA ALA A 112 1.63 -22.43 -6.53
C ALA A 112 2.27 -21.46 -7.54
N SER A 113 1.66 -21.25 -8.71
CA SER A 113 2.19 -20.39 -9.78
C SER A 113 1.20 -19.30 -10.16
N SER A 114 1.69 -18.15 -10.63
CA SER A 114 0.82 -17.05 -11.07
C SER A 114 -0.14 -17.47 -12.19
N SER A 115 0.32 -18.29 -13.14
CA SER A 115 -0.52 -18.80 -14.22
C SER A 115 -1.65 -19.71 -13.71
N SER A 116 -1.42 -20.49 -12.66
CA SER A 116 -2.46 -21.35 -12.05
C SER A 116 -3.34 -20.61 -11.05
N GLN A 117 -2.85 -19.53 -10.45
CA GLN A 117 -3.69 -18.59 -9.69
C GLN A 117 -4.66 -17.86 -10.62
N TYR A 118 -4.26 -17.53 -11.85
CA TYR A 118 -5.13 -16.88 -12.83
C TYR A 118 -6.30 -17.75 -13.31
N THR A 119 -6.29 -19.05 -13.02
CA THR A 119 -7.42 -19.95 -13.31
C THR A 119 -8.25 -20.27 -12.07
N GLN A 120 -7.97 -19.61 -10.93
CA GLN A 120 -8.62 -19.87 -9.66
C GLN A 120 -9.53 -18.69 -9.29
N GLY A 121 -10.70 -19.00 -8.73
CA GLY A 121 -11.70 -18.00 -8.36
C GLY A 121 -12.51 -17.49 -9.56
N GLU A 122 -13.22 -16.40 -9.33
CA GLU A 122 -14.09 -15.76 -10.32
C GLU A 122 -13.31 -14.76 -11.18
N ALA A 123 -13.65 -14.64 -12.46
CA ALA A 123 -13.15 -13.53 -13.29
C ALA A 123 -13.72 -12.21 -12.77
N VAL A 124 -12.90 -11.16 -12.75
CA VAL A 124 -13.33 -9.81 -12.38
C VAL A 124 -13.09 -8.91 -13.58
N GLU A 125 -14.13 -8.19 -13.99
CA GLU A 125 -14.05 -7.15 -15.01
C GLU A 125 -13.33 -5.91 -14.44
N ASP A 126 -12.65 -5.15 -15.30
CA ASP A 126 -11.79 -4.04 -14.87
C ASP A 126 -12.54 -2.98 -14.03
N MET A 127 -13.83 -2.78 -14.29
CA MET A 127 -14.68 -1.83 -13.56
C MET A 127 -15.23 -2.37 -12.23
N ASP A 128 -15.16 -3.69 -12.01
CA ASP A 128 -15.66 -4.36 -10.81
C ASP A 128 -14.52 -4.73 -9.84
N LEU A 129 -13.31 -4.22 -10.12
CA LEU A 129 -12.12 -4.49 -9.34
C LEU A 129 -12.26 -3.92 -7.92
N LEU A 130 -11.91 -4.72 -6.92
CA LEU A 130 -11.93 -4.33 -5.51
C LEU A 130 -10.59 -4.61 -4.83
N PRO A 131 -10.25 -3.89 -3.74
CA PRO A 131 -9.17 -4.29 -2.85
C PRO A 131 -9.32 -5.75 -2.43
N GLY A 132 -8.22 -6.50 -2.42
CA GLY A 132 -8.23 -7.94 -2.16
C GLY A 132 -8.23 -8.82 -3.42
N ASP A 133 -8.58 -8.28 -4.58
CA ASP A 133 -8.49 -9.04 -5.83
C ASP A 133 -7.04 -9.31 -6.26
N LEU A 134 -6.84 -10.40 -7.01
CA LEU A 134 -5.57 -10.69 -7.66
C LEU A 134 -5.56 -10.10 -9.06
N VAL A 135 -4.51 -9.36 -9.40
CA VAL A 135 -4.27 -8.80 -10.74
C VAL A 135 -3.09 -9.47 -11.41
N PHE A 136 -3.23 -9.75 -12.71
CA PHE A 136 -2.28 -10.58 -13.44
C PHE A 136 -1.68 -9.82 -14.61
N PHE A 137 -0.38 -10.05 -14.81
CA PHE A 137 0.39 -9.39 -15.85
C PHE A 137 1.24 -10.41 -16.62
N SER A 138 1.59 -10.07 -17.87
CA SER A 138 2.61 -10.82 -18.60
C SER A 138 4.00 -10.61 -18.01
N GLY A 139 4.85 -11.62 -18.19
CA GLY A 139 6.23 -11.61 -17.68
C GLY A 139 7.23 -10.94 -18.63
N ARG A 140 8.33 -11.66 -18.92
CA ARG A 140 9.47 -11.18 -19.72
C ARG A 140 9.05 -10.60 -21.08
N ALA A 141 8.31 -11.38 -21.86
CA ALA A 141 7.75 -10.94 -23.13
C ALA A 141 6.30 -10.49 -22.93
N VAL A 142 6.00 -9.30 -23.43
CA VAL A 142 4.65 -8.71 -23.43
C VAL A 142 3.70 -9.66 -24.15
N SER A 143 2.61 -10.00 -23.48
CA SER A 143 1.56 -10.87 -23.99
C SER A 143 0.27 -10.55 -23.26
N LYS A 144 -0.87 -10.69 -23.95
CA LYS A 144 -2.20 -10.56 -23.32
C LYS A 144 -2.77 -11.90 -22.84
N THR A 145 -2.08 -13.01 -23.11
CA THR A 145 -2.58 -14.37 -22.81
C THR A 145 -1.66 -15.17 -21.89
N ARG A 146 -0.36 -14.83 -21.84
CA ARG A 146 0.62 -15.56 -21.04
C ARG A 146 0.94 -14.82 -19.74
N VAL A 147 0.31 -15.25 -18.66
CA VAL A 147 0.58 -14.79 -17.30
C VAL A 147 2.02 -15.10 -16.89
N GLY A 148 2.71 -14.10 -16.36
CA GLY A 148 4.05 -14.23 -15.80
C GLY A 148 4.26 -13.50 -14.48
N HIS A 149 3.26 -12.77 -14.00
CA HIS A 149 3.34 -12.00 -12.76
C HIS A 149 1.94 -11.83 -12.14
N VAL A 150 1.89 -11.68 -10.82
CA VAL A 150 0.66 -11.49 -10.04
C VAL A 150 0.88 -10.46 -8.94
N GLY A 151 -0.15 -9.70 -8.61
CA GLY A 151 -0.19 -8.80 -7.46
C GLY A 151 -1.55 -8.83 -6.77
N LEU A 152 -1.60 -8.29 -5.55
CA LEU A 152 -2.80 -8.14 -4.74
C LEU A 152 -3.25 -6.68 -4.76
N VAL A 153 -4.48 -6.40 -5.20
CA VAL A 153 -5.04 -5.05 -5.29
C VAL A 153 -5.17 -4.47 -3.88
N THR A 154 -4.65 -3.25 -3.70
CA THR A 154 -4.70 -2.54 -2.42
C THR A 154 -5.68 -1.37 -2.44
N ASP A 155 -5.97 -0.82 -3.61
CA ASP A 155 -6.73 0.42 -3.79
C ASP A 155 -7.21 0.54 -5.24
N VAL A 156 -8.42 1.04 -5.46
CA VAL A 156 -9.04 1.19 -6.78
C VAL A 156 -9.65 2.59 -6.89
N ASN A 157 -9.27 3.31 -7.93
CA ASN A 157 -9.80 4.64 -8.22
C ASN A 157 -11.10 4.53 -9.04
N PRO A 158 -11.98 5.55 -9.01
CA PRO A 158 -13.22 5.56 -9.78
C PRO A 158 -13.05 5.44 -11.31
N ASP A 159 -11.86 5.75 -11.84
CA ASP A 159 -11.54 5.64 -13.26
C ASP A 159 -11.05 4.22 -13.67
N GLY A 160 -11.12 3.25 -12.75
CA GLY A 160 -10.67 1.87 -12.95
C GLY A 160 -9.15 1.69 -12.81
N THR A 161 -8.39 2.76 -12.56
CA THR A 161 -6.96 2.61 -12.24
C THR A 161 -6.79 2.12 -10.80
N PHE A 162 -5.73 1.35 -10.53
CA PHE A 162 -5.58 0.67 -9.24
C PHE A 162 -4.13 0.64 -8.76
N LYS A 163 -3.96 0.42 -7.47
CA LYS A 163 -2.66 0.09 -6.85
C LYS A 163 -2.66 -1.36 -6.40
N PHE A 164 -1.49 -1.98 -6.41
CA PHE A 164 -1.34 -3.36 -6.00
C PHE A 164 0.00 -3.61 -5.32
N ILE A 165 0.01 -4.47 -4.31
CA ILE A 165 1.20 -4.97 -3.64
C ILE A 165 1.65 -6.29 -4.24
N HIS A 166 2.94 -6.44 -4.48
CA HIS A 166 3.50 -7.65 -5.10
C HIS A 166 5.00 -7.80 -4.81
N SER A 167 5.53 -9.01 -4.95
CA SER A 167 6.99 -9.24 -4.96
C SER A 167 7.55 -9.01 -6.36
N SER A 168 8.17 -7.83 -6.59
CA SER A 168 8.85 -7.42 -7.82
C SER A 168 10.23 -8.05 -7.95
N ASN A 169 10.62 -8.54 -9.13
CA ASN A 169 11.95 -9.08 -9.39
C ASN A 169 13.10 -8.12 -9.01
N SER A 170 12.92 -6.81 -9.19
CA SER A 170 13.96 -5.80 -8.94
C SER A 170 13.85 -5.15 -7.57
N GLN A 171 12.63 -4.91 -7.09
CA GLN A 171 12.37 -4.11 -5.89
C GLN A 171 11.97 -4.94 -4.67
N GLY A 172 11.70 -6.24 -4.83
CA GLY A 172 11.10 -7.05 -3.77
C GLY A 172 9.63 -6.68 -3.56
N VAL A 173 9.11 -6.94 -2.37
CA VAL A 173 7.72 -6.60 -2.01
C VAL A 173 7.54 -5.09 -2.05
N THR A 174 6.74 -4.60 -2.98
CA THR A 174 6.49 -3.17 -3.20
C THR A 174 5.05 -2.94 -3.64
N VAL A 175 4.61 -1.69 -3.57
CA VAL A 175 3.34 -1.22 -4.14
C VAL A 175 3.64 -0.53 -5.47
N SER A 176 2.88 -0.89 -6.50
CA SER A 176 2.95 -0.29 -7.83
C SER A 176 1.56 0.17 -8.28
N LYS A 177 1.53 1.06 -9.27
CA LYS A 177 0.29 1.57 -9.89
C LYS A 177 0.05 0.89 -11.24
N SER A 178 -1.21 0.62 -11.57
CA SER A 178 -1.60 0.06 -12.88
C SER A 178 -1.21 0.97 -14.05
N THR A 179 -1.14 2.28 -13.81
CA THR A 179 -0.77 3.30 -14.79
C THR A 179 0.72 3.38 -15.11
N GLU A 180 1.59 2.73 -14.32
CA GLU A 180 3.02 2.69 -14.63
C GLU A 180 3.22 2.00 -16.00
N PRO A 181 4.06 2.56 -16.89
CA PRO A 181 4.19 2.07 -18.26
C PRO A 181 4.53 0.57 -18.37
N TYR A 182 5.22 0.01 -17.38
CA TYR A 182 5.52 -1.42 -17.35
C TYR A 182 4.27 -2.28 -17.20
N TYR A 183 3.39 -1.93 -16.26
CA TYR A 183 2.20 -2.69 -15.88
C TYR A 183 1.03 -2.44 -16.81
N SER A 184 0.81 -1.19 -17.24
CA SER A 184 -0.29 -0.85 -18.15
C SER A 184 -0.23 -1.65 -19.46
N ARG A 185 0.96 -1.82 -20.03
CA ARG A 185 1.17 -2.64 -21.24
C ARG A 185 1.01 -4.15 -21.02
N ARG A 186 1.12 -4.61 -19.78
CA ARG A 186 1.22 -6.05 -19.44
C ARG A 186 0.00 -6.60 -18.74
N TYR A 187 -0.96 -5.76 -18.36
CA TYR A 187 -2.18 -6.19 -17.71
C TYR A 187 -2.95 -7.20 -18.57
N ILE A 188 -3.38 -8.29 -17.93
CA ILE A 188 -4.10 -9.42 -18.54
C ILE A 188 -5.53 -9.50 -18.00
N GLY A 189 -5.73 -9.27 -16.70
CA GLY A 189 -7.04 -9.32 -16.05
C GLY A 189 -6.91 -9.60 -14.56
N ALA A 190 -8.05 -9.85 -13.91
CA ALA A 190 -8.14 -10.04 -12.46
C ALA A 190 -8.94 -11.28 -12.06
N ARG A 191 -8.72 -11.74 -10.81
CA ARG A 191 -9.46 -12.83 -10.17
C ARG A 191 -9.82 -12.50 -8.73
N ARG A 192 -11.04 -12.87 -8.33
CA ARG A 192 -11.51 -12.81 -6.94
C ARG A 192 -11.56 -14.21 -6.35
N VAL A 193 -10.92 -14.40 -5.20
CA VAL A 193 -10.89 -15.67 -4.46
C VAL A 193 -11.58 -15.46 -3.12
N ARG A 194 -12.50 -16.36 -2.79
CA ARG A 194 -13.30 -16.39 -1.56
C ARG A 194 -13.19 -17.77 -0.91
#